data_AF-A0A429MI63-F1
#
_entry.id   AF-A0A429MI63-F1
#
_cell.length_a   1.000
_cell.length_b   1.000
_cell.length_c   1.000
_cell.angle_alpha   90.00
_cell.angle_beta   90.00
_cell.angle_gamma   90.00
#
_symmetry.space_group_name_H-M   'P 1'
#
loop_
_entity.id
_entity.type
_entity.pdbx_description
1 polymer ?
#
loop_
_entity_poly.entity_id
_entity_poly.type
_entity_poly.pdbx_seq_one_letter_code
_entity_poly.pdbx_strand_id
1 'polypeptide(L)'
;MNAKVNISNRAGASFPVRRMDFEFAQVPRYWANYDAGLTHFMTALSALFPEGEQFFVNSTRAVRNDPKLADPALQKEISAFIGQEAMHSKEHLAFNASAQAYGYDVRKMEKQTGKVIKVGTSVVTKLMKPFGYTKEMIDLTGTCALEHFTSTIAAELLQNPEIQAMFQDDTMYHLWMWHAVEEN
;
A
#
# COMPACT_ATOMS: atom_id res chain seq x y z
N MET A 1 13.55 12.89 -10.33
CA MET A 1 12.22 12.74 -9.69
C MET A 1 11.27 13.79 -10.25
N ASN A 2 10.12 13.38 -10.80
CA ASN A 2 9.11 14.29 -11.38
C ASN A 2 7.93 14.59 -10.44
N ALA A 3 7.96 14.10 -9.20
CA ALA A 3 6.94 14.35 -8.19
C ALA A 3 7.17 15.66 -7.42
N LYS A 4 6.07 16.35 -7.10
CA LYS A 4 6.06 17.35 -6.02
C LYS A 4 5.89 16.63 -4.68
N VAL A 5 6.58 17.10 -3.64
CA VAL A 5 6.55 16.49 -2.32
C VAL A 5 6.06 17.49 -1.29
N ASN A 6 4.96 17.16 -0.62
CA ASN A 6 4.47 17.89 0.53
C ASN A 6 4.59 17.01 1.77
N ILE A 7 5.50 17.38 2.68
CA ILE A 7 5.75 16.60 3.91
C ILE A 7 4.92 17.19 5.03
N SER A 8 4.07 16.38 5.64
CA SER A 8 3.39 16.74 6.88
C SER A 8 4.03 16.02 8.05
N ASN A 9 4.67 16.80 8.92
CA ASN A 9 5.13 16.34 10.22
C ASN A 9 3.94 16.41 11.18
N ARG A 10 3.12 15.36 11.26
CA ARG A 10 2.07 15.30 12.29
C ARG A 10 2.75 15.41 13.65
N ALA A 11 2.50 16.50 14.37
CA ALA A 11 3.27 16.85 15.56
C ALA A 11 3.32 15.70 16.57
N GLY A 12 4.51 15.11 16.74
CA GLY A 12 4.82 14.08 17.70
C GLY A 12 4.56 12.62 17.28
N ALA A 13 4.30 12.34 16.00
CA ALA A 13 4.50 11.00 15.46
C ALA A 13 5.99 10.78 15.14
N SER A 14 6.45 9.52 15.22
CA SER A 14 7.84 9.15 15.02
C SER A 14 8.28 9.16 13.55
N PHE A 15 7.33 9.09 12.62
CA PHE A 15 7.56 9.13 11.18
C PHE A 15 6.64 10.15 10.47
N PRO A 16 7.10 10.74 9.35
CA PRO A 16 6.33 11.75 8.62
C PRO A 16 5.33 11.11 7.64
N VAL A 17 4.30 11.87 7.26
CA VAL A 17 3.43 11.51 6.12
C VAL A 17 3.83 12.36 4.92
N ARG A 18 4.24 11.71 3.83
CA ARG A 18 4.63 12.38 2.59
C ARG A 18 3.52 12.27 1.56
N ARG A 19 2.98 13.41 1.16
CA ARG A 19 2.11 13.48 -0.01
C ARG A 19 2.98 13.71 -1.24
N MET A 20 3.14 12.65 -2.00
CA MET A 20 3.71 12.72 -3.34
C MET A 20 2.62 13.17 -4.32
N ASP A 21 3.03 13.66 -5.49
CA ASP A 21 2.17 13.91 -6.65
C ASP A 21 2.97 13.46 -7.89
N PHE A 22 3.12 12.14 -8.08
CA PHE A 22 3.84 11.57 -9.22
C PHE A 22 3.05 11.76 -10.53
N GLU A 23 3.78 11.95 -11.64
CA GLU A 23 3.21 12.14 -12.97
C GLU A 23 3.61 10.98 -13.89
N PHE A 24 2.63 10.20 -14.36
CA PHE A 24 2.90 8.95 -15.07
C PHE A 24 2.76 9.04 -16.60
N ALA A 25 2.43 10.22 -17.14
CA ALA A 25 2.12 10.38 -18.57
C ALA A 25 3.27 10.00 -19.52
N GLN A 26 4.51 10.05 -19.05
CA GLN A 26 5.71 9.71 -19.83
C GLN A 26 6.29 8.32 -19.50
N VAL A 27 5.67 7.58 -18.56
CA VAL A 27 6.15 6.24 -18.21
C VAL A 27 5.91 5.29 -19.38
N PRO A 28 6.95 4.63 -19.91
CA PRO A 28 6.81 3.76 -21.06
C PRO A 28 6.03 2.49 -20.69
N ARG A 29 5.40 1.88 -21.70
CA ARG A 29 4.60 0.66 -21.54
C ARG A 29 5.34 -0.47 -20.81
N TYR A 30 6.63 -0.63 -21.11
CA TYR A 30 7.51 -1.65 -20.54
C TYR A 30 8.65 -0.97 -19.78
N TRP A 31 8.32 -0.38 -18.63
CA TRP A 31 9.25 0.41 -17.82
C TRP A 31 10.20 -0.45 -16.97
N ALA A 32 9.84 -1.71 -16.69
CA ALA A 32 10.69 -2.63 -15.95
C ALA A 32 11.58 -3.41 -16.93
N ASN A 33 12.87 -3.04 -17.01
CA ASN A 33 13.89 -3.67 -17.84
C ASN A 33 13.48 -3.87 -19.32
N TYR A 34 12.61 -3.00 -19.85
CA TYR A 34 12.01 -3.16 -21.19
C TYR A 34 11.28 -4.50 -21.41
N ASP A 35 10.94 -5.19 -20.33
CA ASP A 35 10.35 -6.53 -20.34
C ASP A 35 8.87 -6.48 -19.96
N ALA A 36 8.05 -7.19 -20.75
CA ALA A 36 6.61 -7.22 -20.55
C ALA A 36 6.22 -8.01 -19.28
N GLY A 37 6.89 -9.13 -19.00
CA GLY A 37 6.59 -9.98 -17.85
C GLY A 37 6.87 -9.27 -16.53
N LEU A 38 8.04 -8.66 -16.39
CA LEU A 38 8.44 -7.89 -15.21
C LEU A 38 7.52 -6.68 -15.02
N THR A 39 7.24 -5.93 -16.08
CA THR A 39 6.33 -4.77 -16.00
C THR A 39 4.92 -5.21 -15.57
N HIS A 40 4.43 -6.32 -16.09
CA HIS A 40 3.12 -6.85 -15.73
C HIS A 40 3.06 -7.39 -14.31
N PHE A 41 4.12 -8.07 -13.85
CA PHE A 41 4.21 -8.52 -12.46
C PHE A 41 4.12 -7.34 -11.49
N MET A 42 4.91 -6.28 -11.72
CA MET A 42 4.90 -5.10 -10.86
C MET A 42 3.58 -4.31 -10.96
N THR A 43 2.99 -4.20 -12.15
CA THR A 43 1.68 -3.57 -12.34
C THR A 43 0.57 -4.36 -11.63
N ALA A 44 0.64 -5.69 -11.67
CA ALA A 44 -0.29 -6.56 -10.96
C ALA A 44 -0.16 -6.42 -9.45
N LEU A 45 1.08 -6.32 -8.94
CA LEU A 45 1.34 -6.05 -7.52
C LEU A 45 0.75 -4.68 -7.11
N SER A 46 0.97 -3.65 -7.93
CA SER A 46 0.37 -2.32 -7.73
C SER A 46 -1.16 -2.32 -7.71
N ALA A 47 -1.80 -3.22 -8.45
CA ALA A 47 -3.26 -3.35 -8.47
C ALA A 47 -3.84 -3.89 -7.15
N LEU A 48 -3.01 -4.48 -6.28
CA LEU A 48 -3.43 -4.99 -4.98
C LEU A 48 -3.49 -3.89 -3.92
N PHE A 49 -2.57 -2.92 -3.99
CA PHE A 49 -2.35 -1.93 -2.96
C PHE A 49 -3.57 -1.04 -2.66
N PRO A 50 -4.26 -0.43 -3.63
CA PRO A 50 -5.32 0.53 -3.32
C PRO A 50 -6.43 -0.02 -2.40
N GLU A 51 -6.89 -1.25 -2.66
CA GLU A 51 -7.91 -1.90 -1.83
C GLU A 51 -7.31 -2.51 -0.54
N GLY A 52 -6.05 -2.93 -0.57
CA GLY A 52 -5.32 -3.42 0.61
C GLY A 52 -5.08 -2.33 1.65
N GLU A 53 -4.49 -1.21 1.25
CA GLU A 53 -4.21 -0.04 2.09
C GLU A 53 -5.52 0.59 2.59
N GLN A 54 -6.55 0.63 1.76
CA GLN A 54 -7.88 1.06 2.21
C GLN A 54 -8.44 0.11 3.29
N PHE A 55 -8.16 -1.19 3.20
CA PHE A 55 -8.48 -2.15 4.26
C PHE A 55 -7.66 -1.89 5.53
N PHE A 56 -6.36 -1.58 5.43
CA PHE A 56 -5.50 -1.22 6.59
C PHE A 56 -5.99 0.03 7.31
N VAL A 57 -6.38 1.06 6.54
CA VAL A 57 -6.98 2.28 7.09
C VAL A 57 -8.28 1.96 7.83
N ASN A 58 -9.14 1.13 7.25
CA ASN A 58 -10.45 0.83 7.82
C ASN A 58 -10.35 -0.05 9.07
N SER A 59 -9.50 -1.07 9.06
CA SER A 59 -9.26 -1.95 10.21
C SER A 59 -8.69 -1.16 11.39
N THR A 60 -7.71 -0.29 11.14
CA THR A 60 -7.06 0.53 12.17
C THR A 60 -8.01 1.56 12.74
N ARG A 61 -8.84 2.20 11.90
CA ARG A 61 -9.89 3.12 12.36
C ARG A 61 -10.93 2.44 13.24
N ALA A 62 -11.30 1.20 12.92
CA ALA A 62 -12.31 0.45 13.67
C ALA A 62 -11.92 0.21 15.14
N VAL A 63 -10.62 0.03 15.41
CA VAL A 63 -10.10 -0.23 16.77
C VAL A 63 -9.60 1.03 17.48
N ARG A 64 -9.43 2.15 16.77
CA ARG A 64 -8.73 3.35 17.26
C ARG A 64 -9.22 3.89 18.61
N ASN A 65 -10.52 3.76 18.90
CA ASN A 65 -11.14 4.27 20.12
C ASN A 65 -11.19 3.23 21.25
N ASP A 66 -10.57 2.07 21.09
CA ASP A 66 -10.43 1.09 22.18
C ASP A 66 -9.63 1.72 23.33
N PRO A 67 -10.11 1.67 24.59
CA PRO A 67 -9.40 2.23 25.74
C PRO A 67 -7.97 1.73 25.91
N LYS A 68 -7.64 0.53 25.42
CA LYS A 68 -6.27 -0.02 25.44
C LYS A 68 -5.29 0.75 24.55
N LEU A 69 -5.80 1.52 23.58
CA LEU A 69 -5.01 2.31 22.64
C LEU A 69 -5.03 3.81 22.98
N ALA A 70 -5.44 4.19 24.20
CA ALA A 70 -5.66 5.58 24.59
C ALA A 70 -4.37 6.41 24.78
N ASP A 71 -3.18 5.80 24.72
CA ASP A 71 -1.91 6.53 24.80
C ASP A 71 -1.83 7.62 23.71
N PRO A 72 -1.67 8.91 24.09
CA PRO A 72 -1.55 9.99 23.13
C PRO A 72 -0.40 9.84 22.13
N ALA A 73 0.70 9.16 22.48
CA ALA A 73 1.79 8.89 21.55
C ALA A 73 1.34 7.87 20.49
N LEU A 74 0.78 6.74 20.90
CA LEU A 74 0.24 5.73 19.99
C LEU A 74 -0.86 6.30 19.07
N GLN A 75 -1.72 7.19 19.56
CA GLN A 75 -2.75 7.84 18.74
C GLN A 75 -2.16 8.71 17.62
N LYS A 76 -0.97 9.28 17.83
CA LYS A 76 -0.23 10.02 16.80
C LYS A 76 0.36 9.06 15.76
N GLU A 77 0.95 7.95 16.19
CA GLU A 77 1.44 6.90 15.27
C GLU A 77 0.30 6.33 14.42
N ILE A 78 -0.84 5.96 15.02
CA ILE A 78 -2.03 5.51 14.29
C ILE A 78 -2.49 6.55 13.26
N SER A 79 -2.40 7.83 13.62
CA SER A 79 -2.76 8.93 12.71
C SER A 79 -1.79 9.09 11.55
N ALA A 80 -0.49 8.89 11.80
CA ALA A 80 0.54 8.95 10.79
C ALA A 80 0.43 7.75 9.84
N PHE A 81 0.27 6.54 10.38
CA PHE A 81 0.03 5.29 9.63
C PHE A 81 -1.15 5.45 8.66
N ILE A 82 -2.35 5.78 9.18
CA ILE A 82 -3.53 6.05 8.33
C ILE A 82 -3.26 7.12 7.26
N GLY A 83 -2.38 8.08 7.56
CA GLY A 83 -1.95 9.10 6.62
C GLY A 83 -1.09 8.55 5.49
N GLN A 84 -0.10 7.71 5.80
CA GLN A 84 0.78 7.07 4.81
C GLN A 84 0.00 6.13 3.89
N GLU A 85 -0.78 5.20 4.44
CA GLU A 85 -1.62 4.27 3.66
C GLU A 85 -2.51 4.99 2.64
N ALA A 86 -3.10 6.12 3.06
CA ALA A 86 -3.93 6.93 2.16
C ALA A 86 -3.11 7.58 1.03
N MET A 87 -1.85 7.93 1.27
CA MET A 87 -0.96 8.47 0.25
C MET A 87 -0.42 7.38 -0.66
N HIS A 88 -0.06 6.20 -0.15
CA HIS A 88 0.33 5.06 -1.00
C HIS A 88 -0.79 4.69 -1.97
N SER A 89 -2.03 4.61 -1.47
CA SER A 89 -3.22 4.31 -2.27
C SER A 89 -3.45 5.33 -3.37
N LYS A 90 -3.27 6.61 -3.05
CA LYS A 90 -3.37 7.69 -4.03
C LYS A 90 -2.38 7.51 -5.18
N GLU A 91 -1.10 7.25 -4.88
CA GLU A 91 -0.07 7.15 -5.91
C GLU A 91 -0.19 5.85 -6.71
N HIS A 92 -0.53 4.73 -6.08
CA HIS A 92 -0.78 3.47 -6.78
C HIS A 92 -2.01 3.54 -7.69
N LEU A 93 -3.08 4.24 -7.30
CA LEU A 93 -4.21 4.51 -8.19
C LEU A 93 -3.80 5.35 -9.41
N ALA A 94 -2.95 6.35 -9.21
CA ALA A 94 -2.44 7.18 -10.31
C ALA A 94 -1.56 6.37 -11.27
N PHE A 95 -0.66 5.52 -10.74
CA PHE A 95 0.11 4.58 -11.56
C PHE A 95 -0.79 3.59 -12.30
N ASN A 96 -1.75 2.95 -11.62
CA ASN A 96 -2.69 2.00 -12.21
C ASN A 96 -3.55 2.64 -13.32
N ALA A 97 -3.90 3.92 -13.19
CA ALA A 97 -4.58 4.68 -14.24
C ALA A 97 -3.69 4.87 -15.48
N SER A 98 -2.39 5.10 -15.31
CA SER A 98 -1.45 5.19 -16.45
C SER A 98 -1.32 3.87 -17.20
N ALA A 99 -1.29 2.73 -16.49
CA ALA A 99 -1.24 1.42 -17.09
C ALA A 99 -2.48 1.13 -17.97
N GLN A 100 -3.65 1.67 -17.61
CA GLN A 100 -4.87 1.55 -18.42
C GLN A 100 -4.77 2.27 -19.76
N ALA A 101 -3.93 3.32 -19.89
CA ALA A 101 -3.70 3.99 -21.17
C ALA A 101 -3.06 3.04 -22.22
N TYR A 102 -2.41 1.96 -21.76
CA TYR A 102 -1.86 0.90 -22.61
C TYR A 102 -2.83 -0.29 -22.83
N GLY A 103 -4.09 -0.15 -22.42
CA GLY A 103 -5.16 -1.14 -22.63
C GLY A 103 -5.27 -2.21 -21.54
N TYR A 104 -4.60 -2.05 -20.39
CA TYR A 104 -4.65 -3.01 -19.29
C TYR A 104 -5.85 -2.77 -18.37
N ASP A 105 -6.62 -3.82 -18.04
CA ASP A 105 -7.80 -3.71 -17.17
C ASP A 105 -7.43 -3.80 -15.68
N VAL A 106 -6.63 -2.85 -15.22
CA VAL A 106 -6.16 -2.81 -13.82
C VAL A 106 -7.31 -2.59 -12.84
N ARG A 107 -8.33 -1.81 -13.22
CA ARG A 107 -9.54 -1.59 -12.40
C ARG A 107 -10.30 -2.88 -12.10
N LYS A 108 -10.30 -3.84 -13.01
CA LYS A 108 -10.90 -5.15 -12.73
C LYS A 108 -10.12 -5.90 -11.65
N MET A 109 -8.79 -5.82 -11.67
CA MET A 109 -7.94 -6.44 -10.65
C MET A 109 -8.16 -5.78 -9.29
N GLU A 110 -8.17 -4.45 -9.21
CA GLU A 110 -8.50 -3.71 -7.98
C GLU A 110 -9.85 -4.19 -7.41
N LYS A 111 -10.92 -4.19 -8.22
CA LYS A 111 -12.24 -4.68 -7.79
C LYS A 111 -12.25 -6.14 -7.35
N GLN A 112 -11.41 -6.98 -7.95
CA GLN A 112 -11.26 -8.38 -7.55
C GLN A 112 -10.55 -8.47 -6.18
N THR A 113 -9.50 -7.69 -5.95
CA THR A 113 -8.80 -7.59 -4.66
C THR A 113 -9.77 -7.21 -3.54
N GLY A 114 -10.53 -6.11 -3.71
CA GLY A 114 -11.51 -5.67 -2.70
C GLY A 114 -12.58 -6.73 -2.40
N LYS A 115 -13.03 -7.47 -3.43
CA LYS A 115 -13.95 -8.61 -3.23
C LYS A 115 -13.30 -9.74 -2.44
N VAL A 116 -12.07 -10.12 -2.77
CA VAL A 116 -11.33 -11.19 -2.07
C VAL A 116 -11.12 -10.83 -0.61
N ILE A 117 -10.66 -9.61 -0.31
CA ILE A 117 -10.46 -9.14 1.07
C ILE A 117 -11.78 -9.19 1.84
N LYS A 118 -12.86 -8.62 1.27
CA LYS A 118 -14.18 -8.58 1.92
C LYS A 118 -14.74 -9.97 2.20
N VAL A 119 -14.68 -10.87 1.22
CA VAL A 119 -15.20 -12.24 1.35
C VAL A 119 -14.33 -13.04 2.32
N GLY A 120 -13.00 -12.98 2.17
CA GLY A 120 -12.05 -13.70 3.01
C GLY A 120 -12.19 -13.35 4.49
N THR A 121 -12.15 -12.05 4.82
CA THR A 121 -12.32 -11.57 6.20
C THR A 121 -13.68 -11.96 6.79
N SER A 122 -14.76 -11.92 5.98
CA SER A 122 -16.09 -12.33 6.42
C SER A 122 -16.18 -13.84 6.72
N VAL A 123 -15.57 -14.67 5.87
CA VAL A 123 -15.52 -16.13 6.06
C VAL A 123 -14.72 -16.47 7.31
N VAL A 124 -13.52 -15.90 7.47
CA VAL A 124 -12.67 -16.11 8.64
C VAL A 124 -13.37 -15.63 9.91
N THR A 125 -13.99 -14.44 9.90
CA THR A 125 -14.75 -13.94 11.04
C THR A 125 -15.86 -14.91 11.45
N LYS A 126 -16.62 -15.45 10.49
CA LYS A 126 -17.69 -16.42 10.78
C LYS A 126 -17.14 -17.71 11.39
N LEU A 127 -16.02 -18.20 10.89
CA LEU A 127 -15.36 -19.41 11.38
C LEU A 127 -14.77 -19.22 12.79
N MET A 128 -14.21 -18.04 13.06
CA MET A 128 -13.50 -17.75 14.31
C MET A 128 -14.42 -17.21 15.43
N LYS A 129 -15.65 -16.80 15.09
CA LYS A 129 -16.64 -16.29 16.05
C LYS A 129 -16.91 -17.23 17.24
N PRO A 130 -17.05 -18.57 17.08
CA PRO A 130 -17.22 -19.48 18.22
C PRO A 130 -16.03 -19.52 19.19
N PHE A 131 -14.85 -19.09 18.74
CA PHE A 131 -13.63 -19.00 19.54
C PHE A 131 -13.43 -17.60 20.15
N GLY A 132 -14.41 -16.70 20.02
CA GLY A 132 -14.39 -15.37 20.64
C GLY A 132 -13.73 -14.27 19.83
N TYR A 133 -13.32 -14.53 18.58
CA TYR A 133 -12.74 -13.49 17.72
C TYR A 133 -13.81 -12.59 17.10
N THR A 134 -13.61 -11.29 17.21
CA THR A 134 -14.47 -10.28 16.56
C THR A 134 -13.99 -9.97 15.15
N LYS A 135 -14.81 -9.25 14.37
CA LYS A 135 -14.42 -8.82 13.02
C LYS A 135 -13.20 -7.89 13.07
N GLU A 136 -13.18 -6.98 14.04
CA GLU A 136 -12.11 -6.00 14.23
C GLU A 136 -10.77 -6.69 14.54
N MET A 137 -10.79 -7.75 15.36
CA MET A 137 -9.60 -8.56 15.64
C MET A 137 -9.07 -9.25 14.37
N ILE A 138 -9.96 -9.84 13.57
CA ILE A 138 -9.58 -10.51 12.31
C ILE A 138 -9.03 -9.50 11.31
N ASP A 139 -9.70 -8.36 11.13
CA ASP A 139 -9.29 -7.33 10.20
C ASP A 139 -7.93 -6.72 10.59
N LEU A 140 -7.74 -6.40 11.88
CA LEU A 140 -6.47 -5.86 12.38
C LEU A 140 -5.34 -6.90 12.26
N THR A 141 -5.61 -8.17 12.56
CA THR A 141 -4.63 -9.25 12.36
C THR A 141 -4.24 -9.38 10.90
N GLY A 142 -5.22 -9.29 9.98
CA GLY A 142 -4.97 -9.29 8.55
C GLY A 142 -4.11 -8.11 8.10
N THR A 143 -4.32 -6.94 8.70
CA THR A 143 -3.48 -5.74 8.46
C THR A 143 -2.05 -6.00 8.89
N CYS A 144 -1.81 -6.41 10.15
CA CYS A 144 -0.46 -6.72 10.63
C CYS A 144 0.27 -7.77 9.77
N ALA A 145 -0.44 -8.80 9.31
CA ALA A 145 0.14 -9.83 8.47
C ALA A 145 0.52 -9.32 7.08
N LEU A 146 -0.34 -8.51 6.46
CA LEU A 146 -0.08 -7.96 5.13
C LEU A 146 1.02 -6.90 5.16
N GLU A 147 1.03 -6.02 6.16
CA GLU A 147 2.11 -5.07 6.47
C GLU A 147 3.47 -5.77 6.63
N HIS A 148 3.49 -6.93 7.30
CA HIS A 148 4.73 -7.69 7.44
C HIS A 148 5.25 -8.20 6.09
N PHE A 149 4.35 -8.63 5.19
CA PHE A 149 4.74 -9.06 3.85
C PHE A 149 5.17 -7.88 2.97
N THR A 150 4.47 -6.74 3.03
CA THR A 150 4.86 -5.53 2.28
C THR A 150 6.21 -5.01 2.76
N SER A 151 6.45 -4.96 4.07
CA SER A 151 7.75 -4.64 4.66
C SER A 151 8.87 -5.59 4.22
N THR A 152 8.59 -6.89 4.10
CA THR A 152 9.57 -7.86 3.57
C THR A 152 9.92 -7.60 2.10
N ILE A 153 8.91 -7.32 1.26
CA ILE A 153 9.11 -6.95 -0.14
C ILE A 153 9.87 -5.62 -0.26
N ALA A 154 9.53 -4.66 0.59
CA ALA A 154 10.18 -3.37 0.68
C ALA A 154 11.67 -3.49 1.03
N ALA A 155 12.01 -4.33 2.01
CA ALA A 155 13.39 -4.59 2.38
C ALA A 155 14.21 -5.14 1.20
N GLU A 156 13.67 -6.08 0.42
CA GLU A 156 14.31 -6.59 -0.80
C GLU A 156 14.47 -5.51 -1.88
N LEU A 157 13.43 -4.69 -2.10
CA LEU A 157 13.48 -3.55 -3.03
C LEU A 157 14.58 -2.55 -2.64
N LEU A 158 14.79 -2.29 -1.35
CA LEU A 158 15.77 -1.33 -0.85
C LEU A 158 17.21 -1.86 -0.81
N GLN A 159 17.39 -3.17 -0.67
CA GLN A 159 18.71 -3.76 -0.42
C GLN A 159 19.30 -4.51 -1.61
N ASN A 160 18.46 -5.01 -2.54
CA ASN A 160 18.92 -5.86 -3.63
C ASN A 160 19.21 -5.03 -4.91
N PRO A 161 20.49 -4.87 -5.30
CA PRO A 161 20.85 -4.05 -6.46
C PRO A 161 20.37 -4.64 -7.79
N GLU A 162 20.20 -5.97 -7.88
CA GLU A 162 19.70 -6.62 -9.09
C GLU A 162 18.22 -6.31 -9.31
N ILE A 163 17.43 -6.28 -8.23
CA ILE A 163 16.04 -5.84 -8.29
C ILE A 163 15.99 -4.35 -8.64
N GLN A 164 16.80 -3.50 -8.01
CA GLN A 164 16.83 -2.07 -8.33
C GLN A 164 17.20 -1.78 -9.79
N ALA A 165 18.11 -2.57 -10.36
CA ALA A 165 18.52 -2.45 -11.77
C ALA A 165 17.37 -2.75 -12.76
N MET A 166 16.27 -3.37 -12.31
CA MET A 166 15.10 -3.59 -13.18
C MET A 166 14.32 -2.31 -13.48
N PHE A 167 14.42 -1.28 -12.62
CA PHE A 167 13.68 -0.04 -12.79
C PHE A 167 14.41 0.89 -13.77
N GLN A 168 14.05 0.82 -15.05
CA GLN A 168 14.68 1.62 -16.12
C GLN A 168 13.99 2.97 -16.35
N ASP A 169 12.92 3.26 -15.60
CA ASP A 169 12.21 4.54 -15.59
C ASP A 169 12.32 5.20 -14.21
N ASP A 170 12.78 6.45 -14.18
CA ASP A 170 13.00 7.20 -12.95
C ASP A 170 11.70 7.38 -12.14
N THR A 171 10.57 7.62 -12.78
CA THR A 171 9.29 7.83 -12.08
C THR A 171 8.91 6.56 -11.33
N MET A 172 9.03 5.42 -12.01
CA MET A 172 8.74 4.12 -11.42
C MET A 172 9.72 3.78 -10.30
N TYR A 173 11.02 3.98 -10.49
CA TYR A 173 12.00 3.78 -9.43
C TYR A 173 11.64 4.58 -8.17
N HIS A 174 11.38 5.89 -8.30
CA HIS A 174 11.09 6.73 -7.16
C HIS A 174 9.75 6.41 -6.48
N LEU A 175 8.71 6.02 -7.23
CA LEU A 175 7.45 5.56 -6.65
C LEU A 175 7.68 4.35 -5.74
N TRP A 176 8.31 3.30 -6.29
CA TRP A 176 8.50 2.04 -5.57
C TRP A 176 9.48 2.17 -4.40
N MET A 177 10.56 2.95 -4.55
CA MET A 177 11.48 3.21 -3.45
C MET A 177 10.85 4.08 -2.36
N TRP A 178 10.03 5.08 -2.72
CA TRP A 178 9.32 5.89 -1.72
C TRP A 178 8.37 5.03 -0.89
N HIS A 179 7.56 4.19 -1.55
CA HIS A 179 6.66 3.28 -0.84
C HIS A 179 7.48 2.32 0.03
N ALA A 180 8.51 1.68 -0.51
CA ALA A 180 9.34 0.75 0.26
C ALA A 180 10.03 1.38 1.49
N VAL A 181 10.49 2.64 1.41
CA VAL A 181 11.05 3.36 2.57
C VAL A 181 10.00 3.58 3.66
N GLU A 182 8.73 3.72 3.31
CA GLU A 182 7.66 3.96 4.28
C GLU A 182 7.12 2.65 4.91
N GLU A 183 7.23 1.52 4.21
CA GLU A 183 6.83 0.18 4.70
C GLU A 183 7.89 -0.52 5.60
N ASN A 184 9.13 -0.06 5.58
CA ASN A 184 10.28 -0.75 6.21
C ASN A 184 10.73 -0.07 7.51
#